data_AF-A0A660MJE9-F1
#
_entry.id   AF-A0A660MJE9-F1
#
_cell.length_a   1.000
_cell.length_b   1.000
_cell.length_c   1.000
_cell.angle_alpha   90.00
_cell.angle_beta   90.00
_cell.angle_gamma   90.00
#
_symmetry.space_group_name_H-M   'P 1'
#
loop_
_entity.id
_entity.type
_entity.pdbx_description
1 polymer ?
#
loop_
_entity_poly.entity_id
_entity_poly.type
_entity_poly.pdbx_seq_one_letter_code
_entity_poly.pdbx_strand_id
1 'polypeptide(L)'
;FSFSGLKTQVRLLIEEQGDDAQTRADIAAAFQQAVVETLAIKSRRAWQETGYRDLVVAGGVSANRLLRQALQQEAEKQRRRVYFPPLALCGDNALMIAFAAAQRYDGHDSPLDIEVRARWELSSLPPHPARQP
;
A
#
# COMPACT_ATOMS: atom_id res chain seq x y z
N PHE A 1 -5.93 4.81 -9.31
CA PHE A 1 -4.60 4.55 -9.88
C PHE A 1 -4.80 3.82 -11.22
N SER A 2 -3.85 3.85 -12.15
CA SER A 2 -3.90 3.03 -13.37
C SER A 2 -2.54 2.42 -13.61
N PHE A 3 -2.48 1.09 -13.62
CA PHE A 3 -1.23 0.32 -13.81
C PHE A 3 -1.35 -0.73 -14.92
N SER A 4 -2.53 -0.93 -15.50
CA SER A 4 -2.77 -1.93 -16.55
C SER A 4 -1.91 -1.67 -17.80
N GLY A 5 -1.74 -0.41 -18.18
CA GLY A 5 -0.88 -0.02 -19.30
C GLY A 5 0.59 -0.40 -19.10
N LEU A 6 1.09 -0.43 -17.86
CA LEU A 6 2.48 -0.80 -17.58
C LEU A 6 2.74 -2.28 -17.90
N LYS A 7 1.78 -3.17 -17.64
CA LYS A 7 1.91 -4.59 -18.01
C LYS A 7 2.04 -4.74 -19.53
N THR A 8 1.19 -4.04 -20.29
CA THR A 8 1.25 -4.07 -21.76
C THR A 8 2.60 -3.54 -22.24
N GLN A 9 3.08 -2.43 -21.69
CA GLN A 9 4.36 -1.85 -22.08
C GLN A 9 5.55 -2.79 -21.77
N VAL A 10 5.55 -3.41 -20.59
CA VAL A 10 6.57 -4.40 -20.22
C VAL A 10 6.60 -5.56 -21.22
N ARG A 11 5.43 -6.08 -21.61
CA ARG A 11 5.34 -7.14 -22.62
C ARG A 11 5.96 -6.70 -23.96
N LEU A 12 5.59 -5.51 -24.44
CA LEU A 12 6.11 -4.99 -25.71
C LEU A 12 7.64 -4.81 -25.68
N LEU A 13 8.19 -4.34 -24.55
CA LEU A 13 9.64 -4.17 -24.38
C LEU A 13 10.38 -5.51 -24.42
N ILE A 14 9.82 -6.57 -23.82
CA ILE A 14 10.42 -7.91 -23.88
C ILE A 14 10.38 -8.46 -25.32
N GLU A 15 9.27 -8.26 -26.04
CA GLU A 15 9.14 -8.67 -27.44
C GLU A 15 10.11 -7.92 -28.37
N GLU A 16 10.43 -6.65 -28.08
CA GLU A 16 11.30 -5.80 -28.89
C GLU A 16 12.79 -5.98 -28.57
N GLN A 17 13.16 -6.01 -27.29
CA GLN A 17 14.55 -5.95 -26.83
C GLN A 17 15.15 -7.34 -26.57
N GLY A 18 14.33 -8.38 -26.47
CA GLY A 18 14.73 -9.74 -26.10
C GLY A 18 14.58 -10.05 -24.61
N ASP A 19 15.05 -11.23 -24.21
CA ASP A 19 14.83 -11.80 -22.86
C ASP A 19 16.13 -12.26 -22.17
N ASP A 20 17.26 -11.64 -22.49
CA ASP A 20 18.49 -11.90 -21.75
C ASP A 20 18.44 -11.32 -20.32
N ALA A 21 19.35 -11.77 -19.46
CA ALA A 21 19.32 -11.43 -18.04
C ALA A 21 19.45 -9.91 -17.78
N GLN A 22 20.22 -9.19 -18.59
CA GLN A 22 20.43 -7.75 -18.40
C GLN A 22 19.18 -6.99 -18.86
N THR A 23 18.64 -7.31 -20.04
CA THR A 23 17.41 -6.72 -20.55
C THR A 23 16.25 -6.90 -19.59
N ARG A 24 16.09 -8.10 -18.99
CA ARG A 24 15.07 -8.36 -17.96
C ARG A 24 15.27 -7.50 -16.71
N ALA A 25 16.51 -7.32 -16.27
CA ALA A 25 16.82 -6.50 -15.10
C ALA A 25 16.50 -5.02 -15.36
N ASP A 26 16.83 -4.51 -16.55
CA ASP A 26 16.56 -3.12 -16.95
C ASP A 26 15.07 -2.85 -17.07
N ILE A 27 14.31 -3.76 -17.70
CA ILE A 27 12.85 -3.66 -17.79
C ILE A 27 12.21 -3.71 -16.38
N ALA A 28 12.68 -4.60 -15.50
CA ALA A 28 12.18 -4.68 -14.13
C ALA A 28 12.48 -3.41 -13.32
N ALA A 29 13.68 -2.84 -13.48
CA ALA A 29 14.06 -1.59 -12.83
C ALA A 29 13.19 -0.42 -13.33
N ALA A 30 13.02 -0.28 -14.64
CA ALA A 30 12.17 0.75 -15.24
C ALA A 30 10.70 0.61 -14.80
N PHE A 31 10.17 -0.60 -14.77
CA PHE A 31 8.82 -0.87 -14.24
C PHE A 31 8.70 -0.47 -12.76
N GLN A 32 9.65 -0.90 -11.93
CA GLN A 32 9.65 -0.57 -10.51
C GLN A 32 9.69 0.94 -10.29
N GLN A 33 10.57 1.64 -11.02
CA GLN A 33 10.68 3.09 -10.97
C GLN A 33 9.37 3.77 -11.34
N ALA A 34 8.74 3.40 -12.46
CA ALA A 34 7.48 3.99 -12.91
C ALA A 34 6.33 3.80 -11.89
N VAL A 35 6.24 2.62 -11.26
CA VAL A 35 5.26 2.35 -10.21
C VAL A 35 5.54 3.21 -8.97
N VAL A 36 6.79 3.23 -8.50
CA VAL A 36 7.19 3.99 -7.30
C VAL A 36 6.96 5.48 -7.49
N GLU A 37 7.36 6.06 -8.62
CA GLU A 37 7.14 7.48 -8.92
C GLU A 37 5.64 7.82 -8.92
N THR A 38 4.82 6.98 -9.56
CA THR A 38 3.37 7.17 -9.59
C THR A 38 2.76 7.18 -8.18
N LEU A 39 3.19 6.24 -7.33
CA LEU A 39 2.75 6.16 -5.94
C LEU A 39 3.19 7.39 -5.15
N ALA A 40 4.46 7.79 -5.26
CA ALA A 40 5.01 8.95 -4.56
C ALA A 40 4.30 10.26 -4.94
N ILE A 41 4.07 10.49 -6.23
CA ILE A 41 3.35 11.67 -6.73
C ILE A 41 1.93 11.73 -6.15
N LYS A 42 1.22 10.62 -6.12
CA LYS A 42 -0.16 10.56 -5.61
C LYS A 42 -0.20 10.69 -4.09
N SER A 43 0.74 10.08 -3.36
CA SER A 43 0.89 10.27 -1.91
C SER A 43 1.14 11.73 -1.55
N ARG A 44 2.00 12.43 -2.31
CA ARG A 44 2.21 13.88 -2.15
C ARG A 44 0.94 14.69 -2.37
N ARG A 45 0.16 14.37 -3.40
CA ARG A 45 -1.12 15.06 -3.66
C ARG A 45 -2.10 14.84 -2.49
N ALA A 46 -2.24 13.61 -2.02
CA ALA A 46 -3.10 13.29 -0.88
C ALA A 46 -2.69 14.06 0.39
N TRP A 47 -1.39 14.21 0.63
CA TRP A 47 -0.87 15.06 1.70
C TRP A 47 -1.32 16.52 1.56
N GLN A 48 -1.22 17.10 0.37
CA GLN A 48 -1.62 18.48 0.09
C GLN A 48 -3.14 18.67 0.24
N GLU A 49 -3.93 17.73 -0.27
CA GLU A 49 -5.39 17.78 -0.24
C GLU A 49 -5.97 17.60 1.17
N THR A 50 -5.40 16.69 1.98
CA THR A 50 -5.95 16.34 3.29
C THR A 50 -5.38 17.15 4.45
N GLY A 51 -4.21 17.77 4.28
CA GLY A 51 -3.49 18.46 5.36
C GLY A 51 -2.86 17.53 6.42
N TYR A 52 -3.04 16.21 6.34
CA TYR A 52 -2.47 15.28 7.33
C TYR A 52 -0.94 15.23 7.29
N ARG A 53 -0.30 15.23 8.47
CA ARG A 53 1.16 15.17 8.58
C ARG A 53 1.76 13.79 8.38
N ASP A 54 0.95 12.76 8.57
CA ASP A 54 1.39 11.37 8.66
C ASP A 54 0.81 10.57 7.50
N LEU A 55 1.68 9.83 6.80
CA LEU A 55 1.29 8.82 5.81
C LEU A 55 1.61 7.43 6.38
N VAL A 56 0.64 6.52 6.31
CA VAL A 56 0.88 5.10 6.62
C VAL A 56 0.80 4.33 5.32
N VAL A 57 1.81 3.49 5.05
CA VAL A 57 1.86 2.63 3.87
C VAL A 57 1.79 1.18 4.33
N ALA A 58 0.69 0.50 3.99
CA ALA A 58 0.43 -0.89 4.36
C ALA A 58 0.21 -1.78 3.12
N GLY A 59 0.13 -3.10 3.33
CA GLY A 59 0.00 -4.10 2.28
C GLY A 59 1.35 -4.55 1.71
N GLY A 60 1.35 -5.66 0.96
CA GLY A 60 2.60 -6.36 0.58
C GLY A 60 3.60 -5.50 -0.18
N VAL A 61 3.12 -4.61 -1.05
CA VAL A 61 3.97 -3.68 -1.84
C VAL A 61 4.73 -2.69 -0.95
N SER A 62 4.26 -2.44 0.28
CA SER A 62 4.98 -1.61 1.26
C SER A 62 6.33 -2.20 1.68
N ALA A 63 6.61 -3.49 1.39
CA ALA A 63 7.92 -4.10 1.59
C ALA A 63 8.97 -3.65 0.55
N ASN A 64 8.57 -3.00 -0.54
CA ASN A 64 9.47 -2.55 -1.59
C ASN A 64 10.44 -1.47 -1.08
N ARG A 65 11.75 -1.72 -1.21
CA ARG A 65 12.80 -0.84 -0.68
C ARG A 65 12.85 0.50 -1.41
N LEU A 66 12.71 0.51 -2.73
CA LEU A 66 12.71 1.74 -3.53
C LEU A 66 11.51 2.62 -3.18
N LEU A 67 10.32 2.02 -2.99
CA LEU A 67 9.13 2.73 -2.55
C LEU A 67 9.34 3.39 -1.18
N ARG A 68 9.90 2.65 -0.22
CA ARG A 68 10.20 3.16 1.12
C ARG A 68 11.13 4.37 1.05
N GLN A 69 12.22 4.26 0.30
CA GLN A 69 13.20 5.33 0.12
C GLN A 69 12.56 6.56 -0.54
N ALA A 70 11.83 6.37 -1.63
CA ALA A 70 11.20 7.47 -2.37
C ALA A 70 10.18 8.24 -1.50
N LEU A 71 9.32 7.53 -0.79
CA LEU A 71 8.32 8.16 0.08
C LEU A 71 8.94 8.81 1.32
N GLN A 72 10.01 8.25 1.87
CA GLN A 72 10.77 8.85 2.97
C GLN A 72 11.38 10.19 2.54
N GLN A 73 12.04 10.22 1.38
CA GLN A 73 12.60 11.45 0.81
C GLN A 73 11.51 12.50 0.53
N GLU A 74 10.35 12.10 -0.02
CA GLU A 74 9.24 13.02 -0.25
C GLU A 74 8.62 13.55 1.06
N ALA A 75 8.56 12.72 2.11
CA ALA A 75 8.11 13.14 3.44
C ALA A 75 9.05 14.20 4.02
N GLU A 76 10.37 13.97 3.95
CA GLU A 76 11.40 14.90 4.44
C GLU A 76 11.32 16.26 3.74
N LYS A 77 11.24 16.28 2.40
CA LYS A 77 11.08 17.51 1.61
C LYS A 77 9.86 18.32 2.03
N GLN A 78 8.79 17.65 2.46
CA GLN A 78 7.53 18.28 2.86
C GLN A 78 7.41 18.51 4.36
N ARG A 79 8.43 18.17 5.16
CA ARG A 79 8.40 18.20 6.64
C ARG A 79 7.23 17.39 7.20
N ARG A 80 6.99 16.21 6.62
CA ARG A 80 5.95 15.23 6.98
C ARG A 80 6.60 13.93 7.44
N ARG A 81 5.79 12.98 7.89
CA ARG A 81 6.25 11.66 8.34
C ARG A 81 5.58 10.56 7.53
N VAL A 82 6.34 9.50 7.28
CA VAL A 82 5.82 8.28 6.67
C VAL A 82 6.16 7.10 7.57
N TYR A 83 5.21 6.18 7.71
CA TYR A 83 5.33 4.99 8.53
C TYR A 83 5.12 3.75 7.68
N PHE A 84 5.95 2.76 7.93
CA PHE A 84 5.88 1.44 7.32
C PHE A 84 5.88 0.38 8.40
N PRO A 85 5.12 -0.72 8.23
CA PRO A 85 5.25 -1.86 9.12
C PRO A 85 6.63 -2.54 8.95
N PRO A 86 7.08 -3.30 9.97
CA PRO A 86 8.15 -4.28 9.79
C PRO A 86 7.90 -5.18 8.58
N LEU A 87 8.95 -5.66 7.92
CA LEU A 87 8.82 -6.44 6.68
C LEU A 87 7.95 -7.70 6.86
N ALA A 88 8.10 -8.38 8.01
CA ALA A 88 7.31 -9.55 8.36
C ALA A 88 5.79 -9.28 8.50
N LEU A 89 5.39 -8.02 8.64
CA LEU A 89 4.01 -7.59 8.83
C LEU A 89 3.42 -6.86 7.61
N CYS A 90 4.15 -6.76 6.50
CA CYS A 90 3.68 -6.07 5.30
C CYS A 90 2.60 -6.87 4.54
N GLY A 91 2.78 -8.19 4.45
CA GLY A 91 1.85 -9.10 3.77
C GLY A 91 0.70 -9.58 4.67
N ASP A 92 -0.22 -10.34 4.09
CA ASP A 92 -1.37 -10.88 4.82
C ASP A 92 -0.91 -11.84 5.93
N ASN A 93 -1.34 -11.58 7.15
CA ASN A 93 -0.96 -12.38 8.31
C ASN A 93 -2.06 -12.40 9.39
N ALA A 94 -2.13 -13.47 10.18
CA ALA A 94 -3.16 -13.60 11.22
C ALA A 94 -3.03 -12.56 12.34
N LEU A 95 -1.81 -12.05 12.58
CA LEU A 95 -1.56 -11.03 13.61
C LEU A 95 -2.28 -9.71 13.31
N MET A 96 -2.34 -9.29 12.04
CA MET A 96 -3.06 -8.06 11.65
C MET A 96 -4.56 -8.20 11.89
N ILE A 97 -5.12 -9.41 11.69
CA ILE A 97 -6.53 -9.71 11.96
C ILE A 97 -6.80 -9.70 13.45
N ALA A 98 -5.98 -10.40 14.24
CA ALA A 98 -6.08 -10.41 15.69
C ALA A 98 -5.97 -8.99 16.29
N PHE A 99 -5.02 -8.19 15.80
CA PHE A 99 -4.86 -6.80 16.24
C PHE A 99 -6.07 -5.95 15.87
N ALA A 100 -6.56 -6.02 14.63
CA ALA A 100 -7.75 -5.27 14.21
C ALA A 100 -9.00 -5.67 15.00
N ALA A 101 -9.16 -6.96 15.32
CA ALA A 101 -10.24 -7.46 16.18
C ALA A 101 -10.12 -6.93 17.61
N ALA A 102 -8.93 -7.02 18.23
CA ALA A 102 -8.69 -6.51 19.57
C ALA A 102 -8.96 -5.00 19.68
N GLN A 103 -8.59 -4.22 18.66
CA GLN A 103 -8.87 -2.78 18.62
C GLN A 103 -10.37 -2.47 18.55
N ARG A 104 -11.17 -3.34 17.93
CA ARG A 104 -12.62 -3.16 17.74
C ARG A 104 -13.47 -3.86 18.80
N TYR A 105 -12.88 -4.72 19.62
CA TYR A 105 -13.58 -5.42 20.68
C TYR A 105 -14.13 -4.41 21.70
N ASP A 106 -15.42 -4.45 21.95
CA ASP A 106 -16.14 -3.54 22.85
C ASP A 106 -16.43 -4.16 24.22
N GLY A 107 -15.85 -5.34 24.51
CA GLY A 107 -16.12 -6.11 25.71
C GLY A 107 -17.19 -7.17 25.57
N HIS A 108 -17.86 -7.27 24.42
CA HIS A 108 -18.90 -8.26 24.15
C HIS A 108 -18.53 -9.18 23.00
N ASP A 109 -18.91 -10.45 23.13
CA ASP A 109 -18.69 -11.44 22.09
C ASP A 109 -19.59 -11.17 20.88
N SER A 110 -19.05 -11.40 19.69
CA SER A 110 -19.85 -11.34 18.47
C SER A 110 -20.84 -12.51 18.42
N PRO A 111 -22.01 -12.33 17.78
CA PRO A 111 -22.90 -13.43 17.46
C PRO A 111 -22.19 -14.59 16.75
N LEU A 112 -22.68 -15.82 16.95
CA LEU A 112 -22.07 -17.02 16.37
C LEU A 112 -22.31 -17.15 14.85
N ASP A 113 -23.25 -16.40 14.29
CA ASP A 113 -23.46 -16.29 12.87
C ASP A 113 -22.38 -15.42 12.21
N ILE A 114 -21.62 -16.03 11.30
CA ILE A 114 -20.55 -15.35 10.55
C ILE A 114 -21.01 -15.16 9.11
N GLU A 115 -21.18 -13.90 8.71
CA GLU A 115 -21.42 -13.54 7.32
C GLU A 115 -20.09 -13.31 6.58
N VAL A 116 -19.88 -13.96 5.44
CA VAL A 116 -18.68 -13.77 4.61
C VAL A 116 -19.01 -12.89 3.42
N ARG A 117 -18.27 -11.79 3.27
CA ARG A 117 -18.42 -10.84 2.17
C ARG A 117 -17.18 -10.84 1.28
N ALA A 118 -17.30 -11.43 0.08
CA ALA A 118 -16.21 -11.46 -0.90
C ALA A 118 -15.81 -10.07 -1.41
N ARG A 119 -16.76 -9.13 -1.39
CA ARG A 119 -16.53 -7.70 -1.67
C ARG A 119 -17.05 -6.90 -0.50
N TRP A 120 -16.13 -6.39 0.31
CA TRP A 120 -16.48 -5.62 1.49
C TRP A 120 -15.76 -4.27 1.44
N GLU A 121 -16.53 -3.21 1.24
CA GLU A 121 -16.00 -1.85 1.15
C GLU A 121 -15.49 -1.37 2.50
N LEU A 122 -14.23 -0.93 2.56
CA LEU A 122 -13.61 -0.45 3.80
C LEU A 122 -14.36 0.75 4.40
N SER A 123 -14.91 1.63 3.55
CA SER A 123 -15.70 2.79 3.94
C SER A 123 -17.08 2.45 4.51
N SER A 124 -17.55 1.21 4.33
CA SER A 124 -18.82 0.74 4.90
C SER A 124 -18.70 0.29 6.34
N LEU A 125 -17.48 0.19 6.89
CA LEU A 125 -17.27 -0.22 8.28
C LEU A 125 -17.78 0.86 9.25
N PRO A 126 -18.39 0.45 10.38
CA PRO A 126 -18.79 1.40 11.41
C PRO A 126 -17.55 2.11 12.00
N PRO A 127 -17.73 3.33 12.53
CA PRO A 127 -16.67 4.06 13.23
C PRO A 127 -16.03 3.21 14.33
N HIS A 128 -14.76 3.46 14.60
CA HIS A 128 -14.05 2.79 15.68
C HIS A 128 -14.75 3.07 17.02
N PRO A 129 -14.98 2.07 17.91
CA PRO A 129 -15.70 2.28 19.18
C PRO A 129 -15.10 3.39 20.04
N ALA A 130 -13.76 3.43 20.17
CA ALA A 130 -13.03 4.48 20.87
C ALA A 130 -13.03 5.88 20.20
N ARG A 131 -13.73 6.08 19.07
CA ARG A 131 -13.87 7.36 18.37
C ARG A 131 -15.33 7.79 18.21
N GLN A 132 -16.24 7.24 19.01
CA GLN A 132 -17.59 7.79 19.13
C GLN A 132 -17.53 9.16 19.83
N PRO A 133 -18.33 10.14 19.39
CA PRO A 133 -18.37 11.47 20.01
C PRO A 133 -18.82 11.43 21.48
#